data_AF-A0A7Y7EED4-F1
#
_entry.id   AF-A0A7Y7EED4-F1
#
_cell.length_a   1.000
_cell.length_b   1.000
_cell.length_c   1.000
_cell.angle_alpha   90.00
_cell.angle_beta   90.00
_cell.angle_gamma   90.00
#
_symmetry.space_group_name_H-M   'P 1'
#
loop_
_entity.id
_entity.type
_entity.pdbx_description
1 polymer ?
#
loop_
_entity_poly.entity_id
_entity_poly.type
_entity_poly.pdbx_seq_one_letter_code
_entity_poly.pdbx_strand_id
1 'polypeptide(L)'
;IDFINELGKENIAAHEAELLSYATEQLKEIEGVKIIGEAQNKVSVISFIVDGIHHFDLGMWMDAKGVAVRTGHHCTQPLMDRFCIEGTTRASFSVYNTKAEIDIFIAALKDIIKKLKP
;
A
#
# COMPACT_ATOMS: atom_id res chain seq x y z
N ILE A 1 17.71 -15.15 -14.42
CA ILE A 1 16.23 -15.00 -14.28
C ILE A 1 15.61 -16.31 -13.76
N ASP A 2 16.43 -17.22 -13.26
CA ASP A 2 16.05 -18.63 -13.04
C ASP A 2 15.00 -18.77 -11.95
N PHE A 3 15.13 -18.03 -10.85
CA PHE A 3 14.10 -17.92 -9.81
C PHE A 3 12.70 -17.57 -10.34
N ILE A 4 12.60 -16.59 -11.25
CA ILE A 4 11.32 -16.18 -11.84
C ILE A 4 10.79 -17.24 -12.81
N ASN A 5 11.69 -17.90 -13.55
CA ASN A 5 11.33 -18.96 -14.47
C ASN A 5 10.85 -20.23 -13.74
N GLU A 6 11.50 -20.58 -12.62
CA GLU A 6 11.14 -21.71 -11.75
C GLU A 6 9.76 -21.52 -11.10
N LEU A 7 9.47 -20.32 -10.61
CA LEU A 7 8.16 -19.99 -10.04
C LEU A 7 7.08 -19.86 -11.12
N GLY A 8 7.44 -19.36 -12.30
CA GLY A 8 6.53 -19.11 -13.41
C GLY A 8 5.80 -17.77 -13.28
N LYS A 9 5.84 -16.96 -14.34
CA LYS A 9 5.24 -15.61 -14.35
C LYS A 9 3.73 -15.61 -14.10
N GLU A 10 3.02 -16.63 -14.57
CA GLU A 10 1.57 -16.76 -14.37
C GLU A 10 1.24 -17.03 -12.90
N ASN A 11 2.01 -17.89 -12.23
CA ASN A 11 1.84 -18.16 -10.80
C ASN A 11 2.16 -16.92 -9.96
N ILE A 12 3.24 -16.19 -10.30
CA ILE A 12 3.60 -14.93 -9.65
C ILE A 12 2.45 -13.91 -9.80
N ALA A 13 1.94 -13.73 -11.03
CA ALA A 13 0.86 -12.80 -11.29
C ALA A 13 -0.44 -13.17 -10.54
N ALA A 14 -0.77 -14.45 -10.47
CA ALA A 14 -1.94 -14.94 -9.72
C ALA A 14 -1.81 -14.67 -8.22
N HIS A 15 -0.65 -14.98 -7.63
CA HIS A 15 -0.36 -14.72 -6.21
C HIS A 15 -0.40 -13.22 -5.90
N GLU A 16 0.27 -12.40 -6.71
CA GLU A 16 0.29 -10.96 -6.53
C GLU A 16 -1.09 -10.31 -6.70
N ALA A 17 -1.95 -10.87 -7.58
CA ALA A 17 -3.33 -10.46 -7.73
C ALA A 17 -4.19 -10.82 -6.50
N GLU A 18 -3.97 -12.00 -5.90
CA GLU A 18 -4.63 -12.39 -4.65
C GLU A 18 -4.26 -11.46 -3.49
N LEU A 19 -2.96 -11.14 -3.34
CA LEU A 19 -2.49 -10.17 -2.35
C LEU A 19 -3.07 -8.77 -2.59
N LEU A 20 -3.13 -8.33 -3.85
CA LEU A 20 -3.70 -7.04 -4.22
C LEU A 20 -5.18 -6.96 -3.83
N SER A 21 -5.97 -7.98 -4.16
CA SER A 21 -7.41 -8.02 -3.82
C SER A 21 -7.59 -7.95 -2.31
N TYR A 22 -6.89 -8.82 -1.57
CA TYR A 22 -6.98 -8.89 -0.12
C TYR A 22 -6.60 -7.57 0.56
N ALA A 23 -5.45 -6.98 0.21
CA ALA A 23 -5.03 -5.70 0.78
C ALA A 23 -5.97 -4.55 0.39
N THR A 24 -6.52 -4.56 -0.83
CA THR A 24 -7.47 -3.54 -1.29
C THR A 24 -8.78 -3.60 -0.51
N GLU A 25 -9.33 -4.80 -0.30
CA GLU A 25 -10.53 -5.03 0.50
C GLU A 25 -10.32 -4.54 1.94
N GLN A 26 -9.24 -4.98 2.59
CA GLN A 26 -8.91 -4.60 3.96
C GLN A 26 -8.70 -3.09 4.13
N LEU A 27 -8.09 -2.41 3.15
CA LEU A 27 -7.91 -0.95 3.19
C LEU A 27 -9.21 -0.19 3.03
N LYS A 28 -10.15 -0.68 2.21
CA LYS A 28 -11.46 -0.04 2.00
C LYS A 28 -12.35 -0.08 3.24
N GLU A 29 -12.11 -1.01 4.16
CA GLU A 29 -12.82 -1.07 5.45
C GLU A 29 -12.35 -0.01 6.46
N ILE A 30 -11.23 0.69 6.20
CA ILE A 30 -10.67 1.65 7.15
C ILE A 30 -11.20 3.05 6.87
N GLU A 31 -11.96 3.59 7.81
CA GLU A 31 -12.52 4.94 7.71
C GLU A 31 -11.44 6.01 7.55
N GLY A 32 -11.60 6.85 6.53
CA GLY A 32 -10.67 7.93 6.19
C GLY A 32 -9.44 7.47 5.40
N VAL A 33 -9.34 6.20 5.01
CA VAL A 33 -8.35 5.76 4.02
C VAL A 33 -8.92 5.92 2.61
N LYS A 34 -8.17 6.56 1.72
CA LYS A 34 -8.53 6.71 0.31
C LYS A 34 -7.42 6.17 -0.58
N ILE A 35 -7.77 5.18 -1.40
CA ILE A 35 -6.87 4.61 -2.42
C ILE A 35 -6.78 5.57 -3.62
N ILE A 36 -5.56 5.81 -4.09
CA ILE A 36 -5.28 6.60 -5.29
C ILE A 36 -4.92 5.63 -6.42
N GLY A 37 -5.88 5.41 -7.33
CA GLY A 37 -5.75 4.54 -8.50
C GLY A 37 -6.40 3.17 -8.32
N GLU A 38 -7.56 2.99 -8.94
CA GLU A 38 -8.40 1.78 -8.88
C GLU A 38 -8.70 1.23 -10.29
N ALA A 39 -7.70 1.27 -11.18
CA ALA A 39 -7.84 0.67 -12.50
C ALA A 39 -8.18 -0.82 -12.38
N GLN A 40 -9.06 -1.31 -13.25
CA GLN A 40 -9.50 -2.71 -13.27
C GLN A 40 -8.33 -3.70 -13.34
N ASN A 41 -7.33 -3.38 -14.17
CA ASN A 41 -6.11 -4.16 -14.29
C ASN A 41 -4.94 -3.34 -13.75
N LYS A 42 -4.32 -3.81 -12.67
CA LYS A 42 -3.16 -3.17 -12.05
C LYS A 42 -2.25 -4.21 -11.39
N VAL A 43 -0.98 -3.86 -11.27
CA VAL A 43 0.00 -4.63 -10.48
C VAL A 43 -0.27 -4.47 -8.97
N SER A 44 0.36 -5.31 -8.14
CA SER A 44 0.17 -5.36 -6.69
C SER A 44 0.77 -4.16 -5.93
N VAL A 45 0.29 -2.96 -6.28
CA VAL A 45 0.72 -1.67 -5.75
C VAL A 45 -0.50 -0.84 -5.36
N ILE A 46 -0.50 -0.38 -4.12
CA ILE A 46 -1.57 0.44 -3.56
C ILE A 46 -0.96 1.73 -3.01
N SER A 47 -1.19 2.83 -3.72
CA SER A 47 -0.99 4.18 -3.20
C SER A 47 -2.26 4.61 -2.48
N PHE A 48 -2.12 5.20 -1.29
CA PHE A 48 -3.24 5.67 -0.50
C PHE A 48 -2.87 6.91 0.33
N ILE A 49 -3.89 7.66 0.70
CA ILE A 49 -3.82 8.76 1.65
C ILE A 49 -4.75 8.45 2.83
N VAL A 50 -4.50 9.12 3.95
CA VAL A 50 -5.34 9.02 5.13
C VAL A 50 -5.76 10.42 5.57
N ASP A 51 -7.06 10.62 5.70
CA ASP A 51 -7.63 11.92 6.05
C ASP A 51 -7.05 12.43 7.38
N GLY A 52 -6.52 13.65 7.36
CA GLY A 52 -5.92 14.30 8.52
C GLY A 52 -4.52 13.81 8.90
N ILE A 53 -3.90 12.90 8.13
CA ILE A 53 -2.56 12.38 8.43
C ILE A 53 -1.64 12.60 7.23
N HIS A 54 -0.56 13.37 7.44
CA HIS A 54 0.44 13.60 6.42
C HIS A 54 1.21 12.30 6.11
N HIS A 55 1.49 12.04 4.82
CA HIS A 55 2.07 10.76 4.40
C HIS A 55 3.44 10.49 5.03
N PHE A 56 4.27 11.51 5.26
CA PHE A 56 5.57 11.34 5.93
C PHE A 56 5.41 10.85 7.37
N ASP A 57 4.47 11.41 8.13
CA ASP A 57 4.22 11.01 9.51
C ASP A 57 3.74 9.56 9.55
N LEU A 58 2.79 9.21 8.68
CA LEU A 58 2.33 7.83 8.56
C LEU A 58 3.51 6.88 8.27
N GLY A 59 4.39 7.23 7.33
CA GLY A 59 5.57 6.42 7.02
C GLY A 59 6.49 6.20 8.21
N MET A 60 6.76 7.25 9.00
CA MET A 60 7.59 7.13 10.21
C MET A 60 6.98 6.20 11.25
N TRP A 61 5.66 6.28 11.46
CA TRP A 61 4.98 5.39 12.40
C TRP A 61 4.88 3.95 11.92
N MET A 62 4.73 3.73 10.61
CA MET A 62 4.74 2.39 10.01
C MET A 62 6.11 1.74 10.17
N ASP A 63 7.20 2.49 9.93
CA ASP A 63 8.58 2.02 10.14
C ASP A 63 8.83 1.65 11.61
N ALA A 64 8.38 2.47 12.56
CA ALA A 64 8.47 2.16 13.99
C ALA A 64 7.72 0.89 14.40
N LYS A 65 6.78 0.41 13.56
CA LYS A 65 6.06 -0.87 13.73
C LYS A 65 6.67 -2.02 12.93
N GLY A 66 7.81 -1.81 12.28
CA GLY A 66 8.49 -2.80 11.44
C GLY A 66 7.86 -2.99 10.06
N VAL A 67 7.00 -2.06 9.62
CA VAL A 67 6.33 -2.15 8.31
C VAL A 67 6.92 -1.13 7.34
N ALA A 68 7.70 -1.62 6.40
CA ALA A 68 8.34 -0.79 5.39
C ALA A 68 7.34 -0.37 4.29
N VAL A 69 7.11 0.93 4.16
CA VAL A 69 6.35 1.54 3.08
C VAL A 69 7.15 2.70 2.48
N ARG A 70 6.76 3.17 1.28
CA ARG A 70 7.33 4.40 0.72
C ARG A 70 6.34 5.54 0.81
N THR A 71 6.82 6.76 1.04
CA THR A 71 6.00 7.97 1.11
C THR A 71 6.57 9.06 0.20
N GLY A 72 5.73 10.02 -0.20
CA GLY A 72 6.09 11.13 -1.07
C GLY A 72 5.53 11.02 -2.49
N HIS A 73 6.24 11.58 -3.47
CA HIS A 73 5.76 11.67 -4.85
C HIS A 73 6.04 10.43 -5.70
N HIS A 74 6.85 9.49 -5.21
CA HIS A 74 7.27 8.28 -5.95
C HIS A 74 7.90 8.56 -7.33
N CYS A 75 8.64 9.67 -7.45
CA CYS A 75 9.17 10.17 -8.72
C CYS A 75 8.09 10.51 -9.77
N THR A 76 6.87 10.81 -9.32
CA THR A 76 5.70 11.11 -10.18
C THR A 76 5.01 12.42 -9.79
N GLN A 77 5.77 13.48 -9.52
CA GLN A 77 5.23 14.77 -9.07
C GLN A 77 4.07 15.32 -9.93
N PRO A 78 4.12 15.29 -11.28
CA PRO A 78 3.00 15.76 -12.09
C PRO A 78 1.68 15.00 -11.85
N LEU A 79 1.76 13.74 -11.41
CA LEU A 79 0.58 12.95 -11.06
C LEU A 79 -0.03 13.43 -9.74
N MET A 80 0.80 13.82 -8.78
CA MET A 80 0.37 14.40 -7.51
C MET A 80 -0.35 15.73 -7.75
N ASP A 81 0.22 16.59 -8.61
CA ASP A 81 -0.40 17.85 -9.03
C ASP A 81 -1.77 17.61 -9.69
N ARG A 82 -1.88 16.60 -10.57
CA ARG A 82 -3.15 16.24 -11.23
C ARG A 82 -4.22 15.78 -10.24
N PHE A 83 -3.85 15.06 -9.19
CA PHE A 83 -4.77 14.61 -8.14
C PHE A 83 -4.99 15.67 -7.05
N CYS A 84 -4.29 16.81 -7.11
CA CYS A 84 -4.30 17.86 -6.10
C CYS A 84 -3.96 17.32 -4.70
N ILE A 85 -2.95 16.46 -4.61
CA ILE A 85 -2.44 15.90 -3.36
C ILE A 85 -0.95 16.17 -3.25
N GLU A 86 -0.43 16.30 -2.03
CA GLU A 86 1.01 16.53 -1.82
C GLU A 86 1.83 15.25 -2.00
N GLY A 87 1.26 14.08 -1.72
CA GLY A 87 1.92 12.80 -1.88
C GLY A 87 1.07 11.66 -1.35
N THR A 88 1.58 10.43 -1.46
CA THR A 88 0.88 9.24 -0.94
C THR A 88 1.82 8.38 -0.11
N THR A 89 1.24 7.57 0.77
CA THR A 89 1.88 6.34 1.24
C THR A 89 1.65 5.26 0.19
N ARG A 90 2.62 4.38 -0.03
CA ARG A 90 2.54 3.30 -1.01
C ARG A 90 3.03 1.99 -0.43
N ALA A 91 2.13 1.00 -0.40
CA ALA A 91 2.44 -0.40 -0.16
C ALA A 91 2.53 -1.10 -1.52
N SER A 92 3.61 -1.85 -1.74
CA SER A 92 3.86 -2.59 -2.98
C SER A 92 4.31 -4.00 -2.63
N PHE A 93 3.54 -4.98 -3.06
CA PHE A 93 3.77 -6.39 -2.76
C PHE A 93 4.50 -7.08 -3.91
N SER A 94 5.11 -8.22 -3.60
CA SER A 94 5.82 -9.07 -4.54
C SER A 94 5.57 -10.54 -4.22
N VAL A 95 6.08 -11.44 -5.06
CA VAL A 95 5.92 -12.90 -4.93
C VAL A 95 6.20 -13.48 -3.52
N TYR A 96 7.10 -12.87 -2.75
CA TYR A 96 7.47 -13.36 -1.42
C TYR A 96 6.59 -12.82 -0.29
N ASN A 97 5.70 -11.87 -0.56
CA ASN A 97 4.81 -11.35 0.47
C ASN A 97 3.67 -12.29 0.79
N THR A 98 3.08 -12.11 1.98
CA THR A 98 2.00 -12.98 2.48
C THR A 98 0.79 -12.19 2.96
N LYS A 99 -0.38 -12.86 3.05
CA LYS A 99 -1.58 -12.28 3.68
C LYS A 99 -1.37 -11.94 5.15
N ALA A 100 -0.56 -12.72 5.86
CA ALA A 100 -0.22 -12.43 7.26
C ALA A 100 0.57 -11.11 7.40
N GLU A 101 1.46 -10.80 6.47
CA GLU A 101 2.14 -9.50 6.43
C GLU A 101 1.17 -8.36 6.11
N ILE A 102 0.18 -8.60 5.24
CA ILE A 102 -0.91 -7.64 5.00
C ILE A 102 -1.70 -7.41 6.29
N ASP A 103 -2.01 -8.45 7.06
CA ASP A 103 -2.72 -8.31 8.34
C ASP A 103 -1.93 -7.48 9.36
N ILE A 104 -0.61 -7.70 9.44
CA ILE A 104 0.30 -6.89 10.27
C ILE A 104 0.27 -5.42 9.80
N PHE A 105 0.36 -5.19 8.49
CA PHE A 105 0.27 -3.85 7.88
C PHE A 105 -1.06 -3.16 8.22
N ILE A 106 -2.19 -3.86 8.09
CA ILE A 106 -3.53 -3.32 8.37
C ILE A 106 -3.71 -3.03 9.85
N ALA A 107 -3.27 -3.92 10.74
CA ALA A 107 -3.31 -3.71 12.18
C ALA A 107 -2.46 -2.51 12.61
N ALA A 108 -1.25 -2.38 12.04
CA ALA A 108 -0.37 -1.24 12.25
C ALA A 108 -1.04 0.08 11.82
N LEU A 109 -1.62 0.10 10.62
CA LEU A 109 -2.32 1.27 10.07
C LEU A 109 -3.51 1.69 10.95
N LYS A 110 -4.36 0.75 11.35
CA LYS A 110 -5.51 1.02 12.24
C LYS A 110 -5.08 1.61 13.59
N ASP A 111 -4.02 1.07 14.21
CA ASP A 111 -3.48 1.62 15.47
C ASP A 111 -2.93 3.04 15.30
N ILE A 112 -2.23 3.32 14.20
CA ILE A 112 -1.68 4.65 13.92
C ILE A 112 -2.79 5.67 13.70
N ILE A 113 -3.79 5.31 12.89
CA ILE A 113 -4.95 6.18 12.64
C ILE A 113 -5.66 6.54 13.94
N LYS A 114 -5.86 5.56 14.82
CA LYS A 114 -6.48 5.79 16.14
C LYS A 114 -5.65 6.75 17.03
N LYS A 115 -4.33 6.77 16.88
CA LYS A 115 -3.43 7.62 17.68
C LYS A 115 -3.26 9.03 17.14
N LEU A 116 -3.34 9.19 15.81
CA LEU A 116 -3.07 10.46 15.14
C LEU A 116 -4.34 11.22 14.75
N LYS A 117 -5.51 10.56 14.67
CA LYS A 117 -6.77 11.28 14.51
C LYS A 117 -7.09 12.03 15.82
N PRO A 118 -7.39 13.33 15.75
CA PRO A 118 -7.74 14.15 16.91
C PRO A 118 -9.06 13.71 17.56
#